data_AF-A0A6A5X3E1-F1
#
_entry.id   AF-A0A6A5X3E1-F1
#
_cell.length_a   1.000
_cell.length_b   1.000
_cell.length_c   1.000
_cell.angle_alpha   90.00
_cell.angle_beta   90.00
_cell.angle_gamma   90.00
#
_symmetry.space_group_name_H-M   'P 1'
#
loop_
_entity.id
_entity.type
_entity.pdbx_description
1 polymer ?
#
loop_
_entity_poly.entity_id
_entity_poly.type
_entity_poly.pdbx_seq_one_letter_code
_entity_poly.pdbx_strand_id
1 'polypeptide(L)'
;MILVLGTGGLLKLPETGYQLHLRLGDVVFFLASQQLHKLEVDSRDPNAVQTVFILWTDKLAMQSAKPSQYDNFYTVEPDTEDQTDDENGR
;
A
#
# COMPACT_ATOMS: atom_id res chain seq x y z
N MET A 1 -0.53 -3.11 -0.28
CA MET A 1 -0.02 -2.49 -1.52
C MET A 1 -0.02 -3.55 -2.61
N ILE A 2 -0.48 -3.21 -3.81
CA ILE A 2 -0.35 -4.05 -5.00
C ILE A 2 0.47 -3.29 -6.03
N LEU A 3 1.48 -3.93 -6.62
CA LEU A 3 2.24 -3.47 -7.79
C LEU A 3 1.98 -4.44 -8.95
N VAL A 4 1.56 -3.92 -10.10
CA VAL A 4 1.32 -4.75 -11.30
C VAL A 4 2.62 -4.93 -12.07
N LEU A 5 3.06 -6.19 -12.21
CA LEU A 5 4.31 -6.57 -12.87
C LEU A 5 4.12 -7.11 -14.29
N GLY A 6 2.88 -7.37 -14.71
CA GLY A 6 2.57 -7.93 -16.01
C GLY A 6 1.23 -7.44 -16.55
N THR A 7 0.41 -8.36 -17.05
CA THR A 7 -0.92 -8.06 -17.57
C THR A 7 -1.77 -7.30 -16.55
N GLY A 8 -2.41 -6.23 -17.02
CA GLY A 8 -3.32 -5.42 -16.22
C GLY A 8 -4.59 -6.18 -15.79
N GLY A 9 -5.49 -5.46 -15.14
CA GLY A 9 -6.74 -6.03 -14.67
C GLY A 9 -7.67 -5.01 -14.03
N LEU A 10 -8.77 -5.50 -13.49
CA LEU A 10 -9.78 -4.70 -12.81
C LEU A 10 -9.79 -5.05 -11.32
N LEU A 11 -9.39 -4.09 -10.49
CA LEU A 11 -9.54 -4.18 -9.05
C LEU A 11 -10.91 -3.63 -8.66
N LYS A 12 -11.77 -4.49 -8.12
CA LYS A 12 -13.10 -4.15 -7.63
C LYS A 12 -13.07 -4.04 -6.11
N LEU A 13 -13.69 -2.98 -5.59
CA LEU A 13 -13.89 -2.72 -4.16
C LEU A 13 -15.41 -2.62 -3.88
N PRO A 14 -16.14 -3.75 -3.79
CA PRO A 14 -17.59 -3.77 -3.92
C PRO A 14 -18.33 -2.90 -2.91
N GLU A 15 -17.86 -2.83 -1.67
CA GLU A 15 -18.49 -2.06 -0.59
C GLU A 15 -18.50 -0.55 -0.85
N THR A 16 -17.51 -0.06 -1.59
CA THR A 16 -17.37 1.35 -1.95
C THR A 16 -17.91 1.65 -3.35
N GLY A 17 -18.24 0.62 -4.13
CA GLY A 17 -18.58 0.74 -5.55
C GLY A 17 -17.40 1.10 -6.47
N TYR A 18 -16.19 1.32 -5.94
CA TYR A 18 -15.03 1.67 -6.75
C TYR A 18 -14.54 0.49 -7.60
N GLN A 19 -14.16 0.81 -8.83
CA GLN A 19 -13.51 -0.10 -9.76
C GLN A 19 -12.31 0.60 -10.39
N LEU A 20 -11.14 0.00 -10.25
CA LEU A 20 -9.86 0.56 -10.68
C LEU A 20 -9.28 -0.31 -11.78
N HIS A 21 -9.13 0.24 -12.98
CA HIS A 21 -8.37 -0.40 -14.06
C HIS A 21 -6.87 -0.23 -13.79
N LEU A 22 -6.19 -1.35 -13.59
CA LEU A 22 -4.76 -1.40 -13.33
C LEU A 22 -4.01 -1.82 -14.58
N ARG A 23 -2.90 -1.15 -14.86
CA ARG A 23 -1.97 -1.40 -15.95
C ARG A 23 -0.59 -1.76 -15.42
N LEU A 24 0.26 -2.27 -16.30
CA LEU A 24 1.66 -2.55 -15.98
C LEU A 24 2.32 -1.32 -15.35
N GLY A 25 2.94 -1.51 -14.18
CA GLY A 25 3.60 -0.43 -13.44
C GLY A 25 2.70 0.33 -12.46
N ASP A 26 1.37 0.13 -12.50
CA ASP A 26 0.48 0.78 -11.54
C ASP A 26 0.71 0.25 -10.12
N VAL A 27 0.67 1.16 -9.15
CA VAL A 27 0.77 0.88 -7.72
C VAL A 27 -0.51 1.34 -7.03
N VAL A 28 -1.10 0.46 -6.23
CA VAL A 28 -2.33 0.75 -5.47
C VAL A 28 -2.14 0.49 -3.99
N PHE A 29 -2.58 1.45 -3.19
CA PHE A 29 -2.65 1.38 -1.74
C PHE A 29 -4.12 1.36 -1.30
N PHE A 30 -4.48 0.36 -0.51
CA PHE A 30 -5.80 0.26 0.10
C PHE A 30 -5.73 -0.64 1.34
N LEU A 31 -6.73 -0.52 2.21
CA LEU A 31 -6.80 -1.28 3.45
C LEU A 31 -7.46 -2.64 3.19
N ALA A 32 -6.66 -3.59 2.71
CA ALA A 32 -7.11 -4.92 2.34
C ALA A 32 -7.81 -5.72 3.47
N SER A 33 -7.54 -5.37 4.73
CA SER A 33 -8.19 -5.96 5.91
C SER A 33 -9.57 -5.39 6.20
N GLN A 34 -9.88 -4.21 5.69
CA GLN A 34 -11.16 -3.52 5.92
C GLN A 34 -12.08 -3.56 4.70
N GLN A 35 -11.50 -3.73 3.51
CA GLN A 35 -12.22 -3.64 2.25
C GLN A 35 -12.23 -4.99 1.55
N LEU A 36 -13.42 -5.55 1.33
CA LEU A 36 -13.58 -6.67 0.42
C LEU A 36 -13.07 -6.24 -0.97
N HIS A 37 -12.22 -7.07 -1.57
CA HIS A 37 -11.58 -6.74 -2.83
C HIS A 37 -11.46 -7.96 -3.73
N LYS A 38 -11.56 -7.74 -5.04
CA LYS A 38 -11.35 -8.78 -6.05
C LYS A 38 -10.54 -8.20 -7.19
N LEU A 39 -9.46 -8.87 -7.54
CA LEU A 39 -8.67 -8.56 -8.71
C LEU A 39 -9.05 -9.52 -9.84
N GLU A 40 -9.47 -8.97 -10.98
CA GLU A 40 -9.81 -9.73 -12.18
C GLU A 40 -8.81 -9.42 -13.29
N VAL A 41 -8.39 -10.43 -14.04
CA VAL A 41 -7.49 -10.25 -15.19
C VAL A 41 -8.26 -9.62 -16.34
N ASP A 42 -7.65 -8.65 -17.04
CA ASP A 42 -8.24 -8.06 -18.25
C ASP A 42 -8.24 -9.11 -19.38
N SER A 43 -9.38 -9.79 -19.54
CA SER A 43 -9.56 -10.93 -20.42
C SER A 43 -9.87 -10.48 -21.85
N ARG A 44 -8.82 -10.10 -22.58
CA ARG A 44 -8.85 -10.10 -24.05
C ARG A 44 -8.22 -11.35 -24.65
N ASP A 45 -7.33 -11.98 -23.90
CA ASP A 45 -6.69 -13.25 -24.23
C ASP A 45 -7.11 -14.30 -23.18
N PRO A 46 -7.70 -15.44 -23.59
CA PRO A 46 -8.08 -16.51 -22.67
C PRO A 46 -6.90 -17.13 -21.91
N ASN A 47 -5.66 -16.92 -22.37
CA ASN A 47 -4.44 -17.40 -21.72
C ASN A 47 -3.70 -16.30 -20.94
N ALA A 48 -4.32 -15.13 -20.76
CA ALA A 48 -3.69 -14.02 -20.04
C ALA A 48 -3.36 -14.40 -18.59
N VAL A 49 -2.08 -14.30 -18.24
CA VAL A 49 -1.60 -14.44 -16.86
C VAL A 49 -1.35 -13.05 -16.30
N GLN A 50 -1.94 -12.77 -15.14
CA GLN A 50 -1.66 -11.57 -14.37
C GLN A 50 -0.63 -11.86 -13.29
N THR A 51 0.43 -11.06 -13.27
CA THR A 51 1.47 -11.12 -12.25
C THR A 51 1.45 -9.84 -11.44
N VAL A 52 1.28 -9.98 -10.14
CA VAL A 52 1.28 -8.85 -9.19
C VAL A 52 2.21 -9.14 -8.02
N PHE A 53 2.83 -8.09 -7.50
CA PHE A 53 3.55 -8.10 -6.25
C PHE A 53 2.68 -7.47 -5.17
N ILE A 54 2.46 -8.21 -4.07
CA ILE A 54 1.62 -7.73 -2.96
C ILE A 54 2.49 -7.63 -1.72
N LEU A 55 2.57 -6.41 -1.18
CA LEU A 55 3.14 -6.17 0.14
C LEU A 55 2.00 -5.91 1.13
N TRP A 56 1.97 -6.69 2.20
CA TRP A 56 1.00 -6.55 3.28
C TRP A 56 1.68 -6.79 4.62
N THR A 57 1.15 -6.16 5.66
CA THR A 57 1.57 -6.36 7.05
C THR A 57 0.39 -6.88 7.83
N ASP A 58 0.56 -8.00 8.52
CA ASP A 58 -0.46 -8.48 9.46
C ASP A 58 -0.36 -7.75 10.81
N LYS A 59 -1.37 -7.95 11.66
CA LYS A 59 -1.46 -7.30 12.97
C LYS A 59 -0.32 -7.71 13.91
N LEU A 60 0.18 -8.94 13.79
CA LEU A 60 1.27 -9.48 14.64
C LEU A 60 2.64 -8.96 14.17
N ALA A 61 2.84 -8.81 12.87
CA ALA A 61 3.99 -8.16 12.27
C ALA A 61 4.10 -6.70 12.72
N MET A 62 2.97 -5.98 12.80
CA MET A 62 2.96 -4.61 13.36
C MET A 62 3.32 -4.58 14.85
N GLN A 63 2.86 -5.55 15.64
CA GLN A 63 3.22 -5.64 17.07
C GLN A 63 4.69 -6.03 17.28
N SER A 64 5.25 -6.75 16.32
CA SER A 64 6.65 -7.20 16.33
C SER A 64 7.59 -6.19 15.68
N ALA A 65 7.06 -5.10 15.11
CA ALA A 65 7.83 -3.97 14.61
C ALA A 65 8.43 -3.20 15.79
N LYS A 66 9.41 -3.80 16.44
CA LYS A 66 10.30 -3.09 17.35
C LYS A 66 11.21 -2.21 16.50
N PRO A 67 11.51 -0.98 16.96
CA PRO A 67 12.59 -0.20 16.39
C PRO A 67 13.83 -1.09 16.26
N SER A 68 14.46 -1.05 15.08
CA SER A 68 15.73 -1.74 14.88
C SER A 68 16.71 -1.29 15.96
N GLN A 69 17.40 -2.24 16.58
CA GLN A 69 18.52 -1.93 17.48
C GLN A 69 19.75 -1.41 16.72
N TYR A 70 19.74 -1.56 15.39
CA TYR A 70 20.77 -1.03 14.49
C TYR A 70 20.34 0.34 13.98
N ASP A 71 21.33 1.22 13.85
CA ASP A 71 21.15 2.53 13.23
C ASP A 71 20.54 2.38 11.84
N ASN A 72 19.63 3.30 11.51
CA ASN A 72 19.01 3.33 10.20
C ASN A 72 20.10 3.50 9.13
N PHE A 73 20.06 2.64 8.12
CA PHE A 73 20.98 2.72 6.98
C PHE A 73 20.83 4.04 6.21
N TYR A 74 19.66 4.64 6.30
CA TYR A 74 19.36 5.96 5.75
C TYR A 74 19.24 6.95 6.91
N THR A 75 20.12 7.94 6.93
CA THR A 75 20.02 9.07 7.83
C THR A 75 18.82 9.89 7.39
N VAL A 76 17.70 9.75 8.10
CA VAL A 76 16.59 10.68 7.96
C VAL A 76 16.98 11.89 8.78
N GLU A 77 17.47 12.94 8.12
CA GLU A 77 17.60 14.23 8.80
C GLU A 77 16.20 14.66 9.24
N PRO A 78 16.00 14.99 10.53
CA PRO A 78 14.70 15.46 10.99
C PRO A 78 14.35 16.72 10.21
N ASP A 79 13.15 16.76 9.63
CA ASP A 79 12.60 17.96 9.02
C ASP A 79 12.62 19.06 10.09
N THR A 80 13.48 20.05 9.86
CA THR A 80 13.57 21.24 10.70
C THR A 80 12.39 22.11 10.34
N GLU A 81 11.21 21.85 10.92
CA GLU A 81 10.12 22.83 11.11
C GLU A 81 8.86 22.11 11.63
N ASP A 82 8.77 21.97 12.96
CA ASP A 82 7.51 22.25 13.65
C ASP A 82 7.83 22.77 15.05
N GLN A 83 8.28 24.03 15.11
CA GLN A 83 8.22 24.80 16.35
C GLN A 83 6.75 25.20 16.55
N THR A 84 5.95 24.29 17.12
CA THR A 84 4.75 24.75 17.82
C THR A 84 5.21 25.33 19.15
N ASP A 85 5.25 26.66 19.23
CA ASP A 85 5.44 27.39 20.47
C ASP A 85 4.39 26.94 21.51
N ASP A 86 4.85 26.28 22.57
CA ASP A 86 4.11 26.10 23.81
C ASP A 86 3.95 27.48 24.49
N GLU A 87 2.99 28.30 24.04
CA GLU A 87 2.47 29.39 24.87
C GLU A 87 1.53 28.81 25.94
N ASN A 88 2.12 28.26 27.00
CA ASN A 88 1.45 28.13 28.28
C ASN A 88 2.13 29.04 29.30
N GLY A 89 1.86 30.35 29.18
CA GLY A 89 2.36 31.40 30.06
C GLY A 89 1.24 32.06 30.86
N ARG A 90 1.01 31.54 32.07
CA ARG A 90 0.26 32.11 33.22
C ARG A 90 -1.27 32.10 33.21
#